data_AF-A0A959LLK7-F1
#
_entry.id   AF-A0A959LLK7-F1
#
_cell.length_a   1.000
_cell.length_b   1.000
_cell.length_c   1.000
_cell.angle_alpha   90.00
_cell.angle_beta   90.00
_cell.angle_gamma   90.00
#
_symmetry.space_group_name_H-M   'P 1'
#
loop_
_entity.id
_entity.type
_entity.pdbx_description
1 polymer ?
#
loop_
_entity_poly.entity_id
_entity_poly.type
_entity_poly.pdbx_seq_one_letter_code
_entity_poly.pdbx_strand_id
1 'polypeptide(L)'
;MKKILLLLFCFSFIKADATNVSGIISTNTTWTKANSPYIVNDNLSVDSNVTLVIQPGVTVLVDSGKFFYVDGKLIAEGNTTDSIYFLAHKINDPLYYAQWRGITLRLKGIHDTSSFKYCRFEYALYAIYSEGPSLNVSQSVFKHNSVAVETHVFAPAVDCYFNINNCLVTENGKGLYNFSRYATGALTNCIISDNIVGCEDESYKGLTVQNNEFNYNETGLSLSDYEQSPDVRWNTFKGNSYAGLTFRNSPTNISGFSRTKNAPISNNLFIYNTRGLQIWDLDLCTISDNTIAYNDIGIDRNSGASNTPSYPDSLVITNNCLTNNLSYNFKENYTADFTLKYNWWGTTSIPGIDSSIYDYYDNFSSGKITYMPILTSDTGCQSVTPPPLCAQLDSVVAKATSPTTATVNWPAVPGALGYEFYVELIQSTPPTKGTVTTSNILSLTGLVPGSTYKICARTKCAAAPFIYTWVCDTIQVPTAINTVDIESPVTIYPNPSNGSFTIDLPTKEVANIVVTGLDGRVVYSDTKEGSNKISVRMIDHVAGIYLVHITQGQNTYRTRITIEE
;
A
#
# COMPACT_ATOMS: atom_id res chain seq x y z
N MET A 1 32.01 -28.14 -52.33
CA MET A 1 31.39 -28.40 -51.00
C MET A 1 32.26 -27.73 -49.93
N LYS A 2 31.89 -26.52 -49.47
CA LYS A 2 32.60 -25.80 -48.41
C LYS A 2 31.95 -26.15 -47.07
N LYS A 3 32.70 -26.78 -46.16
CA LYS A 3 32.29 -27.06 -44.78
C LYS A 3 32.31 -25.77 -43.98
N ILE A 4 31.15 -25.34 -43.47
CA ILE A 4 31.03 -24.26 -42.48
C ILE A 4 31.20 -24.89 -41.10
N LEU A 5 32.22 -24.46 -40.37
CA LEU A 5 32.50 -24.83 -38.99
C LEU A 5 31.67 -23.89 -38.09
N LEU A 6 30.65 -24.43 -37.42
CA LEU A 6 29.82 -23.68 -36.47
C LEU A 6 30.58 -23.60 -35.13
N LEU A 7 31.14 -22.44 -34.80
CA LEU A 7 31.67 -22.17 -33.45
C LEU A 7 30.48 -21.93 -32.50
N LEU A 8 30.21 -22.88 -31.60
CA LEU A 8 29.35 -22.64 -30.44
C LEU A 8 30.10 -21.73 -29.46
N PHE A 9 29.72 -20.47 -29.38
CA PHE A 9 30.09 -19.59 -28.26
C PHE A 9 29.21 -19.98 -27.06
N CYS A 10 29.75 -20.77 -26.14
CA CYS A 10 29.19 -20.94 -24.80
C CYS A 10 29.38 -19.62 -24.04
N PHE A 11 28.37 -18.74 -24.03
CA PHE A 11 28.29 -17.66 -23.06
C PHE A 11 28.00 -18.29 -21.68
N SER A 12 29.05 -18.53 -20.91
CA SER A 12 28.92 -18.81 -19.49
C SER A 12 28.48 -17.50 -18.81
N PHE A 13 27.21 -17.40 -18.43
CA PHE A 13 26.75 -16.33 -17.55
C PHE A 13 27.35 -16.57 -16.17
N ILE A 14 28.46 -15.89 -15.86
CA ILE A 14 28.95 -15.80 -14.49
C ILE A 14 27.89 -15.03 -13.71
N LYS A 15 27.16 -15.71 -12.83
CA LYS A 15 26.38 -15.04 -11.78
C LYS A 15 27.38 -14.21 -10.97
N ALA A 16 27.24 -12.89 -10.98
CA ALA A 16 27.92 -12.06 -10.00
C ALA A 16 27.46 -12.52 -8.60
N ASP A 17 28.43 -12.83 -7.73
CA ASP A 17 28.15 -13.22 -6.36
C ASP A 17 27.76 -11.98 -5.54
N ALA A 18 26.91 -12.15 -4.54
CA ALA A 18 26.47 -11.03 -3.72
C ALA A 18 27.64 -10.50 -2.86
N THR A 19 27.77 -9.18 -2.76
CA THR A 19 28.80 -8.54 -1.93
C THR A 19 28.23 -8.17 -0.57
N ASN A 20 28.60 -8.89 0.48
CA ASN A 20 28.23 -8.50 1.85
C ASN A 20 29.01 -7.26 2.30
N VAL A 21 28.32 -6.29 2.87
CA VAL A 21 28.89 -5.03 3.40
C VAL A 21 28.35 -4.75 4.79
N SER A 22 29.22 -4.23 5.66
CA SER A 22 28.91 -3.91 7.06
C SER A 22 30.01 -3.02 7.65
N GLY A 23 29.76 -2.41 8.82
CA GLY A 23 30.76 -1.65 9.56
C GLY A 23 30.98 -0.25 8.99
N ILE A 24 32.20 0.26 9.10
CA ILE A 24 32.55 1.63 8.69
C ILE A 24 33.27 1.61 7.34
N ILE A 25 32.75 2.35 6.36
CA ILE A 25 33.45 2.70 5.13
C ILE A 25 34.31 3.94 5.43
N SER A 26 35.60 3.71 5.68
CA SER A 26 36.57 4.73 6.12
C SER A 26 37.41 5.34 4.99
N THR A 27 37.24 4.87 3.75
CA THR A 27 37.93 5.41 2.57
C THR A 27 36.97 5.51 1.40
N ASN A 28 37.25 6.44 0.47
CA ASN A 28 36.40 6.65 -0.71
C ASN A 28 36.20 5.32 -1.45
N THR A 29 34.94 4.95 -1.63
CA THR A 29 34.56 3.62 -2.11
C THR A 29 33.57 3.76 -3.27
N THR A 30 33.66 2.87 -4.25
CA THR A 30 32.69 2.78 -5.34
C THR A 30 32.06 1.40 -5.35
N TRP A 31 30.74 1.36 -5.29
CA TRP A 31 29.94 0.16 -5.50
C TRP A 31 29.60 0.03 -6.99
N THR A 32 29.96 -1.10 -7.59
CA THR A 32 29.87 -1.33 -9.03
C THR A 32 28.80 -2.36 -9.36
N LYS A 33 28.22 -2.26 -10.55
CA LYS A 33 27.21 -3.22 -11.03
C LYS A 33 27.73 -4.67 -11.08
N ALA A 34 29.03 -4.84 -11.36
CA ALA A 34 29.67 -6.16 -11.43
C ALA A 34 29.68 -6.92 -10.09
N ASN A 35 29.59 -6.20 -8.97
CA ASN A 35 29.60 -6.72 -7.61
C ASN A 35 28.20 -6.68 -6.96
N SER A 36 27.17 -6.36 -7.74
CA SER A 36 25.79 -6.29 -7.28
C SER A 36 25.15 -7.69 -7.26
N PRO A 37 24.26 -8.02 -6.30
CA PRO A 37 23.74 -7.14 -5.24
C PRO A 37 24.72 -6.92 -4.08
N TYR A 38 24.64 -5.74 -3.47
CA TYR A 38 25.30 -5.44 -2.20
C TYR A 38 24.33 -5.75 -1.06
N ILE A 39 24.73 -6.62 -0.12
CA ILE A 39 23.89 -7.03 1.02
C ILE A 39 24.43 -6.35 2.28
N VAL A 40 23.65 -5.43 2.84
CA VAL A 40 23.90 -4.80 4.14
C VAL A 40 23.38 -5.75 5.23
N ASN A 41 24.25 -6.67 5.68
CA ASN A 41 23.90 -7.74 6.62
C ASN A 41 24.13 -7.38 8.10
N ASP A 42 24.85 -6.29 8.33
CA ASP A 42 24.89 -5.60 9.62
C ASP A 42 24.94 -4.08 9.40
N ASN A 43 24.86 -3.33 10.48
CA ASN A 43 24.88 -1.87 10.46
C ASN A 43 26.06 -1.32 9.63
N LEU A 44 25.77 -0.33 8.77
CA LEU A 44 26.73 0.28 7.86
C LEU A 44 26.81 1.80 8.11
N SER A 45 28.02 2.35 8.06
CA SER A 45 28.27 3.80 8.16
C SER A 45 29.30 4.25 7.14
N VAL A 46 29.03 5.34 6.42
CA VAL A 46 30.04 6.08 5.63
C VAL A 46 30.64 7.15 6.53
N ASP A 47 31.95 7.10 6.77
CA ASP A 47 32.63 8.00 7.71
C ASP A 47 32.71 9.46 7.21
N SER A 48 32.98 10.39 8.12
CA SER A 48 33.13 11.81 7.79
C SER A 48 34.23 12.01 6.74
N ASN A 49 34.01 12.92 5.78
CA ASN A 49 34.91 13.20 4.64
C ASN A 49 35.13 12.02 3.68
N VAL A 50 34.38 10.92 3.81
CA VAL A 50 34.40 9.79 2.88
C VAL A 50 33.24 9.90 1.90
N THR A 51 33.49 9.63 0.63
CA THR A 51 32.44 9.50 -0.40
C THR A 51 32.23 8.04 -0.75
N LEU A 52 30.97 7.60 -0.64
CA LEU A 52 30.50 6.37 -1.27
C LEU A 52 29.77 6.72 -2.57
N VAL A 53 30.25 6.18 -3.68
CA VAL A 53 29.61 6.28 -5.00
C VAL A 53 28.94 4.95 -5.32
N ILE A 54 27.66 4.96 -5.66
CA ILE A 54 26.91 3.79 -6.12
C ILE A 54 26.61 3.97 -7.61
N GLN A 55 27.13 3.05 -8.43
CA GLN A 55 26.97 3.11 -9.89
C GLN A 55 25.56 2.72 -10.34
N PRO A 56 25.13 3.16 -11.55
CA PRO A 56 23.89 2.71 -12.18
C PRO A 56 23.74 1.19 -12.20
N GLY A 57 22.51 0.71 -11.99
CA GLY A 57 22.16 -0.72 -12.00
C GLY A 57 22.53 -1.50 -10.74
N VAL A 58 23.10 -0.85 -9.73
CA VAL A 58 23.37 -1.50 -8.45
C VAL A 58 22.06 -1.71 -7.67
N THR A 59 21.85 -2.94 -7.21
CA THR A 59 20.89 -3.30 -6.17
C THR A 59 21.59 -3.39 -4.81
N VAL A 60 21.02 -2.72 -3.81
CA VAL A 60 21.38 -2.74 -2.40
C VAL A 60 20.23 -3.38 -1.62
N LEU A 61 20.52 -4.50 -0.96
CA LEU A 61 19.58 -5.26 -0.14
C LEU A 61 19.95 -5.08 1.32
N VAL A 62 19.01 -4.61 2.15
CA VAL A 62 19.28 -4.32 3.57
C VAL A 62 18.56 -5.31 4.48
N ASP A 63 19.29 -5.97 5.36
CA ASP A 63 18.72 -6.90 6.34
C ASP A 63 17.80 -6.18 7.33
N SER A 64 16.87 -6.96 7.90
CA SER A 64 15.81 -6.38 8.73
C SER A 64 16.36 -5.63 9.95
N GLY A 65 15.82 -4.43 10.18
CA GLY A 65 16.21 -3.55 11.29
C GLY A 65 17.61 -2.93 11.21
N LYS A 66 18.40 -3.21 10.17
CA LYS A 66 19.73 -2.61 9.99
C LYS A 66 19.63 -1.16 9.54
N PHE A 67 20.61 -0.35 9.95
CA PHE A 67 20.73 1.05 9.55
C PHE A 67 21.88 1.27 8.56
N PHE A 68 21.71 2.27 7.70
CA PHE A 68 22.72 2.80 6.81
C PHE A 68 22.92 4.28 7.12
N TYR A 69 23.98 4.59 7.85
CA TYR A 69 24.33 5.96 8.20
C TYR A 69 25.33 6.57 7.22
N VAL A 70 25.20 7.86 6.97
CA VAL A 70 26.09 8.63 6.13
C VAL A 70 26.53 9.86 6.93
N ASP A 71 27.72 9.79 7.53
CA ASP A 71 28.40 10.95 8.12
C ASP A 71 29.22 11.72 7.06
N GLY A 72 29.62 11.04 5.99
CA GLY A 72 30.27 11.63 4.82
C GLY A 72 29.30 12.00 3.70
N LYS A 73 29.59 11.54 2.48
CA LYS A 73 28.80 11.80 1.27
C LYS A 73 28.35 10.51 0.60
N LEU A 74 27.10 10.45 0.18
CA LEU A 74 26.56 9.39 -0.65
C LEU A 74 26.10 9.94 -2.00
N ILE A 75 26.66 9.38 -3.08
CA ILE A 75 26.28 9.70 -4.46
C ILE A 75 25.69 8.43 -5.07
N ALA A 76 24.37 8.40 -5.26
CA ALA A 76 23.65 7.32 -5.92
C ALA A 76 22.91 7.90 -7.14
N GLU A 77 23.53 7.81 -8.31
CA GLU A 77 23.02 8.38 -9.54
C GLU A 77 22.92 7.32 -10.63
N GLY A 78 21.73 6.73 -10.76
CA GLY A 78 21.37 5.82 -11.84
C GLY A 78 21.06 6.54 -13.15
N ASN A 79 20.38 5.86 -14.06
CA ASN A 79 19.85 6.45 -15.29
C ASN A 79 18.50 5.84 -15.70
N THR A 80 17.88 6.35 -16.76
CA THR A 80 16.56 5.90 -17.28
C THR A 80 16.52 4.42 -17.66
N THR A 81 17.65 3.84 -18.02
CA THR A 81 17.77 2.43 -18.43
C THR A 81 18.29 1.52 -17.33
N ASP A 82 18.82 2.09 -16.24
CA ASP A 82 19.58 1.37 -15.22
C ASP A 82 19.53 2.12 -13.88
N SER A 83 18.38 2.04 -13.21
CA SER A 83 18.16 2.64 -11.89
C SER A 83 18.94 1.92 -10.79
N ILE A 84 19.14 2.61 -9.66
CA ILE A 84 19.71 2.03 -8.43
C ILE A 84 18.56 1.61 -7.51
N TYR A 85 18.64 0.45 -6.89
CA TYR A 85 17.59 -0.10 -6.04
C TYR A 85 18.05 -0.23 -4.59
N PHE A 86 17.31 0.36 -3.65
CA PHE A 86 17.47 0.17 -2.21
C PHE A 86 16.24 -0.54 -1.67
N LEU A 87 16.39 -1.81 -1.31
CA LEU A 87 15.28 -2.69 -0.99
C LEU A 87 15.53 -3.42 0.34
N ALA A 88 14.45 -3.81 1.01
CA ALA A 88 14.55 -4.82 2.06
C ALA A 88 15.11 -6.13 1.48
N HIS A 89 16.06 -6.75 2.17
CA HIS A 89 16.62 -8.04 1.74
C HIS A 89 15.60 -9.17 1.85
N LYS A 90 14.73 -9.11 2.88
CA LYS A 90 13.61 -10.02 3.06
C LYS A 90 12.38 -9.23 3.49
N ILE A 91 11.23 -9.58 2.90
CA ILE A 91 9.91 -9.06 3.27
C ILE A 91 9.24 -10.15 4.09
N ASN A 92 9.20 -9.98 5.41
CA ASN A 92 8.58 -10.95 6.32
C ASN A 92 7.05 -10.79 6.35
N ASP A 93 6.58 -9.54 6.23
CA ASP A 93 5.18 -9.17 6.14
C ASP A 93 5.01 -8.04 5.11
N PRO A 94 4.36 -8.29 3.96
CA PRO A 94 4.10 -7.28 2.95
C PRO A 94 3.24 -6.10 3.44
N LEU A 95 2.47 -6.28 4.53
CA LEU A 95 1.65 -5.24 5.13
C LEU A 95 2.45 -4.32 6.06
N TYR A 96 3.71 -4.65 6.34
CA TYR A 96 4.56 -3.89 7.24
C TYR A 96 5.71 -3.22 6.46
N TYR A 97 5.57 -1.92 6.20
CA TYR A 97 6.52 -1.13 5.39
C TYR A 97 7.88 -0.89 6.05
N ALA A 98 8.05 -1.17 7.34
CA ALA A 98 9.29 -0.90 8.09
C ALA A 98 10.22 -2.12 8.19
N GLN A 99 10.59 -2.72 7.06
CA GLN A 99 11.43 -3.93 7.06
C GLN A 99 12.90 -3.58 7.37
N TRP A 100 13.40 -2.43 6.90
CA TRP A 100 14.74 -1.89 7.21
C TRP A 100 14.65 -0.43 7.67
N ARG A 101 15.67 0.11 8.35
CA ARG A 101 15.54 1.43 9.00
C ARG A 101 15.62 2.61 8.05
N GLY A 102 16.25 2.46 6.89
CA GLY A 102 16.50 3.58 5.99
C GLY A 102 17.96 3.97 5.81
N ILE A 103 18.16 4.98 4.96
CA ILE A 103 19.40 5.75 4.87
C ILE A 103 19.24 7.01 5.71
N THR A 104 20.13 7.21 6.68
CA THR A 104 20.18 8.41 7.52
C THR A 104 21.39 9.25 7.13
N LEU A 105 21.14 10.44 6.60
CA LEU A 105 22.16 11.46 6.36
C LEU A 105 22.35 12.25 7.65
N ARG A 106 23.49 12.09 8.31
CA ARG A 106 23.75 12.68 9.63
C ARG A 106 24.62 13.92 9.52
N LEU A 107 24.40 14.85 10.44
CA LEU A 107 25.09 16.12 10.46
C LEU A 107 26.39 16.03 11.28
N LYS A 108 27.44 15.41 10.71
CA LYS A 108 28.78 15.31 11.32
C LYS A 108 29.88 15.76 10.34
N GLY A 109 30.60 16.84 10.65
CA GLY A 109 31.76 17.29 9.83
C GLY A 109 31.42 18.33 8.74
N ILE A 110 32.18 18.35 7.63
CA ILE A 110 31.97 19.28 6.51
C ILE A 110 30.77 18.81 5.67
N HIS A 111 29.79 19.69 5.49
CA HIS A 111 28.51 19.37 4.86
C HIS A 111 28.59 19.42 3.33
N ASP A 112 28.90 18.29 2.72
CA ASP A 112 28.81 18.12 1.27
C ASP A 112 27.48 17.43 0.92
N THR A 113 26.87 17.82 -0.20
CA THR A 113 25.49 17.40 -0.51
C THR A 113 25.44 15.97 -1.04
N SER A 114 24.68 15.09 -0.37
CA SER A 114 24.35 13.76 -0.91
C SER A 114 23.31 13.88 -2.03
N SER A 115 23.40 13.00 -3.03
CA SER A 115 22.61 13.06 -4.26
C SER A 115 21.98 11.71 -4.56
N PHE A 116 20.67 11.72 -4.84
CA PHE A 116 19.91 10.54 -5.26
C PHE A 116 19.19 10.83 -6.58
N LYS A 117 19.55 10.11 -7.63
CA LYS A 117 18.97 10.28 -8.96
C LYS A 117 18.70 8.93 -9.62
N TYR A 118 17.50 8.73 -10.18
CA TYR A 118 17.09 7.43 -10.73
C TYR A 118 17.27 6.29 -9.72
N CYS A 119 16.84 6.55 -8.48
CA CYS A 119 16.85 5.57 -7.40
C CYS A 119 15.44 5.04 -7.12
N ARG A 120 15.33 3.82 -6.62
CA ARG A 120 14.09 3.23 -6.12
C ARG A 120 14.26 2.76 -4.68
N PHE A 121 13.36 3.18 -3.80
CA PHE A 121 13.37 2.85 -2.38
C PHE A 121 12.07 2.15 -1.98
N GLU A 122 12.19 0.96 -1.37
CA GLU A 122 11.01 0.22 -0.90
C GLU A 122 11.19 -0.45 0.46
N TYR A 123 10.07 -0.57 1.18
CA TYR A 123 9.94 -1.26 2.47
C TYR A 123 10.89 -0.75 3.56
N ALA A 124 11.20 0.55 3.53
CA ALA A 124 11.93 1.24 4.58
C ALA A 124 10.99 1.85 5.63
N LEU A 125 11.45 1.92 6.88
CA LEU A 125 10.84 2.77 7.90
C LEU A 125 10.93 4.25 7.48
N TYR A 126 12.15 4.71 7.14
CA TYR A 126 12.39 6.01 6.53
C TYR A 126 13.28 5.78 5.30
N ALA A 127 12.77 5.85 4.07
CA ALA A 127 13.63 5.54 2.91
C ALA A 127 14.86 6.46 2.85
N ILE A 128 14.65 7.76 3.07
CA ILE A 128 15.70 8.73 3.37
C ILE A 128 15.29 9.57 4.58
N TYR A 129 16.17 9.66 5.56
CA TYR A 129 16.06 10.58 6.70
C TYR A 129 17.27 11.53 6.70
N SER A 130 17.04 12.84 6.67
CA SER A 130 18.11 13.85 6.69
C SER A 130 18.10 14.64 8.00
N GLU A 131 19.20 14.62 8.76
CA GLU A 131 19.42 15.43 9.98
C GLU A 131 19.93 16.85 9.67
N GLY A 132 19.86 17.27 8.40
CA GLY A 132 20.19 18.61 7.96
C GLY A 132 21.29 18.83 6.93
N PRO A 133 22.02 17.84 6.37
CA PRO A 133 22.72 18.12 5.11
C PRO A 133 21.67 18.39 4.00
N SER A 134 22.04 19.24 3.03
CA SER A 134 21.22 19.44 1.83
C SER A 134 20.90 18.10 1.19
N LEU A 135 19.63 17.92 0.81
CA LEU A 135 19.11 16.72 0.19
C LEU A 135 18.59 17.07 -1.20
N ASN A 136 19.21 16.50 -2.22
CA ASN A 136 18.74 16.55 -3.59
C ASN A 136 18.29 15.15 -4.01
N VAL A 137 17.00 15.01 -4.30
CA VAL A 137 16.44 13.80 -4.88
C VAL A 137 15.74 14.16 -6.18
N SER A 138 16.09 13.48 -7.27
CA SER A 138 15.41 13.66 -8.54
C SER A 138 15.15 12.36 -9.29
N GLN A 139 14.11 12.35 -10.12
CA GLN A 139 13.82 11.24 -11.05
C GLN A 139 13.77 9.87 -10.37
N SER A 140 13.31 9.82 -9.11
CA SER A 140 13.37 8.65 -8.25
C SER A 140 11.99 8.18 -7.83
N VAL A 141 11.89 6.92 -7.39
CA VAL A 141 10.64 6.26 -6.99
C VAL A 141 10.72 5.87 -5.51
N PHE A 142 9.71 6.25 -4.74
CA PHE A 142 9.53 5.81 -3.36
C PHE A 142 8.19 5.08 -3.23
N LYS A 143 8.25 3.81 -2.86
CA LYS A 143 7.07 2.95 -2.79
C LYS A 143 7.07 2.07 -1.55
N HIS A 144 5.92 1.89 -0.90
CA HIS A 144 5.77 0.99 0.26
C HIS A 144 6.73 1.29 1.41
N ASN A 145 6.97 2.57 1.71
CA ASN A 145 7.74 2.99 2.89
C ASN A 145 6.79 3.52 3.97
N SER A 146 7.19 3.41 5.24
CA SER A 146 6.43 4.08 6.31
C SER A 146 6.53 5.60 6.14
N VAL A 147 7.74 6.09 5.86
CA VAL A 147 8.00 7.46 5.41
C VAL A 147 8.95 7.42 4.21
N ALA A 148 8.61 8.04 3.08
CA ALA A 148 9.48 8.04 1.91
C ALA A 148 10.69 8.97 2.10
N VAL A 149 10.46 10.24 2.44
CA VAL A 149 11.55 11.18 2.74
C VAL A 149 11.19 12.04 3.93
N GLU A 150 12.10 12.14 4.89
CA GLU A 150 11.97 12.99 6.06
C GLU A 150 13.21 13.86 6.26
N THR A 151 13.04 15.13 6.61
CA THR A 151 14.14 16.05 6.91
C THR A 151 13.90 16.85 8.19
N HIS A 152 14.96 17.01 8.98
CA HIS A 152 15.00 17.67 10.28
C HIS A 152 16.20 18.61 10.36
N VAL A 153 16.05 19.86 9.90
CA VAL A 153 17.15 20.84 9.89
C VAL A 153 16.98 21.84 11.03
N PHE A 154 17.62 21.57 12.18
CA PHE A 154 17.54 22.41 13.41
C PHE A 154 18.81 23.18 13.76
N ALA A 155 19.92 22.92 13.09
CA ALA A 155 21.14 23.70 13.27
C ALA A 155 21.15 24.87 12.27
N PRO A 156 21.73 26.04 12.62
CA PRO A 156 22.05 27.09 11.68
C PRO A 156 23.22 26.63 10.79
N ALA A 157 22.95 25.65 9.94
CA ALA A 157 23.84 25.23 8.88
C ALA A 157 23.60 26.16 7.68
N VAL A 158 24.69 26.56 7.05
CA VAL A 158 24.70 27.43 5.87
C VAL A 158 23.86 26.77 4.77
N ASP A 159 22.82 27.47 4.28
CA ASP A 159 22.02 27.16 3.09
C ASP A 159 21.72 25.65 2.87
N CYS A 160 20.92 25.06 3.77
CA CYS A 160 20.39 23.71 3.57
C CYS A 160 19.19 23.74 2.61
N TYR A 161 19.16 22.79 1.68
CA TYR A 161 18.07 22.66 0.72
C TYR A 161 17.38 21.30 0.80
N PHE A 162 16.05 21.30 0.76
CA PHE A 162 15.21 20.13 0.56
C PHE A 162 14.61 20.17 -0.85
N ASN A 163 15.28 19.54 -1.81
CA ASN A 163 14.87 19.57 -3.22
C ASN A 163 14.43 18.17 -3.67
N ILE A 164 13.14 18.04 -3.97
CA ILE A 164 12.54 16.83 -4.53
C ILE A 164 11.94 17.20 -5.88
N ASN A 165 12.47 16.61 -6.95
CA ASN A 165 12.07 16.96 -8.31
C ASN A 165 11.79 15.75 -9.20
N ASN A 166 10.68 15.76 -9.93
CA ASN A 166 10.39 14.75 -10.94
C ASN A 166 10.36 13.32 -10.38
N CYS A 167 9.90 13.16 -9.13
CA CYS A 167 9.83 11.90 -8.41
C CYS A 167 8.41 11.32 -8.41
N LEU A 168 8.32 10.00 -8.27
CA LEU A 168 7.08 9.28 -7.98
C LEU A 168 7.10 8.82 -6.52
N VAL A 169 6.20 9.36 -5.70
CA VAL A 169 6.05 9.02 -4.28
C VAL A 169 4.68 8.39 -4.10
N THR A 170 4.64 7.06 -4.01
CA THR A 170 3.37 6.32 -4.08
C THR A 170 3.23 5.22 -3.04
N GLU A 171 2.02 4.98 -2.54
CA GLU A 171 1.71 3.85 -1.64
C GLU A 171 2.60 3.84 -0.37
N ASN A 172 2.91 5.02 0.19
CA ASN A 172 3.64 5.16 1.46
C ASN A 172 2.68 5.55 2.60
N GLY A 173 3.11 5.37 3.85
CA GLY A 173 2.43 5.97 5.00
C GLY A 173 2.44 7.50 4.86
N LYS A 174 3.60 8.10 5.09
CA LYS A 174 3.86 9.50 4.75
C LYS A 174 4.78 9.56 3.53
N GLY A 175 4.43 10.35 2.53
CA GLY A 175 5.29 10.58 1.37
C GLY A 175 6.48 11.44 1.79
N LEU A 176 6.27 12.73 1.87
CA LEU A 176 7.32 13.70 2.21
C LEU A 176 7.02 14.36 3.56
N TYR A 177 8.06 14.53 4.37
CA TYR A 177 7.97 15.27 5.64
C TYR A 177 9.14 16.23 5.80
N ASN A 178 8.85 17.52 5.90
CA ASN A 178 9.86 18.55 6.12
C ASN A 178 9.60 19.26 7.44
N PHE A 179 10.44 18.99 8.45
CA PHE A 179 10.38 19.64 9.76
C PHE A 179 11.68 20.41 10.01
N SER A 180 11.83 21.53 9.31
CA SER A 180 13.10 22.26 9.22
C SER A 180 12.97 23.73 9.62
N ARG A 181 13.85 24.23 10.47
CA ARG A 181 13.87 25.66 10.85
C ARG A 181 14.63 26.54 9.87
N TYR A 182 15.64 25.98 9.21
CA TYR A 182 16.60 26.75 8.41
C TYR A 182 16.69 26.33 6.95
N ALA A 183 16.12 25.19 6.58
CA ALA A 183 16.17 24.73 5.20
C ALA A 183 15.06 25.37 4.36
N THR A 184 15.44 25.86 3.18
CA THR A 184 14.47 26.15 2.11
C THR A 184 14.31 24.89 1.26
N GLY A 185 13.29 24.84 0.41
CA GLY A 185 13.11 23.67 -0.43
C GLY A 185 12.16 23.89 -1.58
N ALA A 186 12.28 23.00 -2.57
CA ALA A 186 11.39 22.94 -3.70
C ALA A 186 10.91 21.50 -3.90
N LEU A 187 9.59 21.35 -3.91
CA LEU A 187 8.89 20.14 -4.34
C LEU A 187 8.27 20.44 -5.71
N THR A 188 8.82 19.83 -6.76
CA THR A 188 8.42 20.18 -8.13
C THR A 188 8.28 18.99 -9.07
N ASN A 189 7.30 19.06 -9.98
CA ASN A 189 7.10 18.07 -11.04
C ASN A 189 6.93 16.63 -10.52
N CYS A 190 6.49 16.45 -9.27
CA CYS A 190 6.35 15.13 -8.66
C CYS A 190 4.92 14.62 -8.78
N ILE A 191 4.79 13.30 -8.88
CA ILE A 191 3.51 12.60 -8.71
C ILE A 191 3.51 11.98 -7.32
N ILE A 192 2.61 12.44 -6.46
CA ILE A 192 2.48 12.05 -5.06
C ILE A 192 1.09 11.42 -4.90
N SER A 193 1.05 10.10 -4.85
CA SER A 193 -0.22 9.37 -4.97
C SER A 193 -0.42 8.25 -3.98
N ASP A 194 -1.66 7.99 -3.59
CA ASP A 194 -2.01 6.81 -2.78
C ASP A 194 -1.25 6.72 -1.44
N ASN A 195 -0.82 7.86 -0.88
CA ASN A 195 -0.21 7.92 0.45
C ASN A 195 -1.28 8.21 1.53
N ILE A 196 -0.99 7.97 2.81
CA ILE A 196 -1.83 8.52 3.89
C ILE A 196 -1.68 10.04 3.87
N VAL A 197 -0.46 10.54 4.02
CA VAL A 197 -0.14 11.95 3.84
C VAL A 197 0.82 12.09 2.68
N GLY A 198 0.44 12.84 1.63
CA GLY A 198 1.28 13.03 0.45
C GLY A 198 2.54 13.82 0.78
N CYS A 199 2.37 15.05 1.27
CA CYS A 199 3.44 15.88 1.80
C CYS A 199 2.98 16.62 3.04
N GLU A 200 3.81 16.65 4.07
CA GLU A 200 3.66 17.47 5.26
C GLU A 200 4.87 18.38 5.38
N ASP A 201 4.61 19.68 5.43
CA ASP A 201 5.65 20.69 5.59
C ASP A 201 5.34 21.49 6.86
N GLU A 202 6.27 21.38 7.79
CA GLU A 202 6.31 22.06 9.09
C GLU A 202 7.57 22.95 9.16
N SER A 203 8.07 23.37 7.98
CA SER A 203 9.30 24.13 7.89
C SER A 203 9.09 25.62 8.09
N TYR A 204 10.02 26.28 8.76
CA TYR A 204 9.87 27.69 9.12
C TYR A 204 10.09 28.60 7.90
N LYS A 205 10.79 28.12 6.86
CA LYS A 205 11.13 28.92 5.66
C LYS A 205 10.11 28.82 4.53
N GLY A 206 9.10 27.95 4.65
CA GLY A 206 8.14 27.71 3.58
C GLY A 206 8.71 26.84 2.47
N LEU A 207 7.95 25.82 2.07
CA LEU A 207 8.25 25.01 0.91
C LEU A 207 7.69 25.65 -0.37
N THR A 208 8.49 25.68 -1.44
CA THR A 208 7.98 25.95 -2.78
C THR A 208 7.41 24.66 -3.35
N VAL A 209 6.11 24.63 -3.62
CA VAL A 209 5.38 23.45 -4.12
C VAL A 209 4.77 23.82 -5.46
N GLN A 210 5.36 23.35 -6.56
CA GLN A 210 4.93 23.73 -7.90
C GLN A 210 4.87 22.58 -8.91
N ASN A 211 3.84 22.59 -9.78
CA ASN A 211 3.69 21.61 -10.87
C ASN A 211 3.63 20.15 -10.39
N ASN A 212 3.09 19.89 -9.19
CA ASN A 212 2.94 18.53 -8.67
C ASN A 212 1.52 18.01 -8.83
N GLU A 213 1.39 16.69 -8.83
CA GLU A 213 0.11 15.99 -8.77
C GLU A 213 -0.04 15.25 -7.44
N PHE A 214 -0.95 15.73 -6.58
CA PHE A 214 -1.32 15.10 -5.32
C PHE A 214 -2.62 14.31 -5.50
N ASN A 215 -2.50 13.03 -5.85
CA ASN A 215 -3.60 12.21 -6.34
C ASN A 215 -3.97 11.09 -5.35
N TYR A 216 -5.23 11.00 -4.93
CA TYR A 216 -5.76 9.88 -4.13
C TYR A 216 -5.02 9.62 -2.81
N ASN A 217 -4.40 10.64 -2.23
CA ASN A 217 -3.90 10.53 -0.86
C ASN A 217 -5.08 10.68 0.11
N GLU A 218 -4.88 10.41 1.41
CA GLU A 218 -5.88 10.89 2.37
C GLU A 218 -5.79 12.40 2.49
N THR A 219 -4.60 12.91 2.83
CA THR A 219 -4.28 14.34 2.73
C THR A 219 -3.24 14.54 1.63
N GLY A 220 -3.52 15.42 0.67
CA GLY A 220 -2.57 15.74 -0.40
C GLY A 220 -1.35 16.49 0.14
N LEU A 221 -1.55 17.76 0.52
CA LEU A 221 -0.55 18.63 1.12
C LEU A 221 -1.05 19.17 2.46
N SER A 222 -0.23 19.03 3.50
CA SER A 222 -0.45 19.60 4.84
C SER A 222 0.64 20.63 5.11
N LEU A 223 0.24 21.85 5.44
CA LEU A 223 1.14 22.98 5.69
C LEU A 223 0.92 23.51 7.12
N SER A 224 2.00 23.73 7.87
CA SER A 224 1.98 24.30 9.23
C SER A 224 3.29 25.01 9.63
N ASP A 225 3.26 25.86 10.66
CA ASP A 225 4.43 26.45 11.36
C ASP A 225 5.45 27.27 10.53
N TYR A 226 4.97 28.26 9.78
CA TYR A 226 5.82 29.12 8.95
C TYR A 226 6.24 30.44 9.60
N GLU A 227 7.53 30.78 9.54
CA GLU A 227 8.02 32.17 9.66
C GLU A 227 8.02 32.90 8.30
N GLN A 228 8.28 32.16 7.22
CA GLN A 228 8.20 32.61 5.83
C GLN A 228 7.20 31.74 5.06
N SER A 229 6.47 32.36 4.14
CA SER A 229 5.32 31.71 3.53
C SER A 229 5.67 30.65 2.50
N PRO A 230 4.96 29.51 2.49
CA PRO A 230 5.04 28.55 1.40
C PRO A 230 4.52 29.17 0.10
N ASP A 231 4.98 28.65 -1.03
CA ASP A 231 4.54 29.05 -2.37
C ASP A 231 3.89 27.85 -3.07
N VAL A 232 2.57 27.84 -3.21
CA VAL A 232 1.81 26.70 -3.74
C VAL A 232 1.14 27.08 -5.06
N ARG A 233 1.73 26.67 -6.18
CA ARG A 233 1.23 27.05 -7.51
C ARG A 233 1.25 25.96 -8.56
N TRP A 234 0.30 26.00 -9.48
CA TRP A 234 0.25 25.07 -10.62
C TRP A 234 0.21 23.59 -10.23
N ASN A 235 -0.27 23.27 -9.03
CA ASN A 235 -0.43 21.89 -8.59
C ASN A 235 -1.84 21.38 -8.90
N THR A 236 -1.96 20.08 -9.12
CA THR A 236 -3.24 19.37 -9.18
C THR A 236 -3.43 18.56 -7.92
N PHE A 237 -4.56 18.76 -7.25
CA PHE A 237 -5.01 18.00 -6.09
C PHE A 237 -6.27 17.25 -6.49
N LYS A 238 -6.16 15.93 -6.62
CA LYS A 238 -7.23 15.09 -7.18
C LYS A 238 -7.59 13.94 -6.28
N GLY A 239 -8.88 13.77 -5.96
CA GLY A 239 -9.36 12.51 -5.36
C GLY A 239 -8.92 12.28 -3.92
N ASN A 240 -8.46 13.31 -3.19
CA ASN A 240 -7.94 13.13 -1.84
C ASN A 240 -9.09 12.94 -0.82
N SER A 241 -8.98 11.90 0.02
CA SER A 241 -10.11 11.41 0.84
C SER A 241 -10.43 12.29 2.06
N TYR A 242 -9.51 13.17 2.46
CA TYR A 242 -9.71 14.14 3.54
C TYR A 242 -9.67 15.58 3.02
N ALA A 243 -8.54 15.98 2.42
CA ALA A 243 -8.35 17.29 1.82
C ALA A 243 -7.27 17.27 0.72
N GLY A 244 -7.45 18.08 -0.32
CA GLY A 244 -6.40 18.35 -1.30
C GLY A 244 -5.23 19.10 -0.66
N LEU A 245 -5.53 20.29 -0.14
CA LEU A 245 -4.60 21.09 0.67
C LEU A 245 -5.25 21.43 2.00
N THR A 246 -4.50 21.26 3.10
CA THR A 246 -4.91 21.68 4.44
C THR A 246 -3.83 22.50 5.13
N PHE A 247 -4.27 23.46 5.93
CA PHE A 247 -3.43 24.27 6.81
C PHE A 247 -3.63 23.85 8.25
N ARG A 248 -2.69 23.16 8.92
CA ARG A 248 -2.90 22.71 10.30
C ARG A 248 -2.31 23.67 11.33
N ASN A 249 -2.91 23.71 12.51
CA ASN A 249 -2.30 24.31 13.69
C ASN A 249 -1.41 23.25 14.35
N SER A 250 -0.13 23.53 14.53
CA SER A 250 0.77 22.58 15.18
C SER A 250 0.41 22.40 16.65
N PRO A 251 0.39 21.16 17.17
CA PRO A 251 0.19 20.91 18.59
C PRO A 251 1.35 21.47 19.44
N THR A 252 2.51 21.77 18.84
CA THR A 252 3.56 22.50 19.53
C THR A 252 3.18 23.97 19.57
N ASN A 253 2.42 24.30 20.61
CA ASN A 253 2.02 25.62 21.08
C ASN A 253 3.25 26.50 21.39
N ILE A 254 4.13 26.74 20.43
CA ILE A 254 5.28 27.60 20.62
C ILE A 254 4.80 29.04 20.44
N SER A 255 4.33 29.59 21.55
CA SER A 255 4.02 31.01 21.73
C SER A 255 5.16 31.87 21.19
N GLY A 256 4.91 32.62 20.10
CA GLY A 256 5.83 33.64 19.60
C GLY A 256 6.14 33.63 18.10
N PHE A 257 5.67 32.64 17.32
CA PHE A 257 5.97 32.60 15.89
C PHE A 257 5.00 33.42 15.02
N SER A 258 5.59 34.20 14.09
CA SER A 258 4.91 34.99 13.07
C SER A 258 4.33 34.09 12.00
N ARG A 259 3.07 33.71 12.18
CA ARG A 259 2.22 32.95 11.24
C ARG A 259 2.35 33.52 9.81
N THR A 260 2.44 32.62 8.81
CA THR A 260 2.65 32.85 7.36
C THR A 260 2.46 34.29 6.89
N LYS A 261 3.44 34.99 6.32
CA LYS A 261 3.17 36.31 5.69
C LYS A 261 2.84 36.18 4.20
N ASN A 262 1.56 36.17 3.83
CA ASN A 262 1.10 36.23 2.44
C ASN A 262 1.51 35.00 1.60
N ALA A 263 1.13 33.79 2.03
CA ALA A 263 1.34 32.57 1.24
C ALA A 263 0.49 32.57 -0.04
N PRO A 264 1.09 32.63 -1.24
CA PRO A 264 0.33 32.56 -2.47
C PRO A 264 -0.09 31.12 -2.76
N ILE A 265 -1.40 30.90 -2.79
CA ILE A 265 -2.00 29.64 -3.25
C ILE A 265 -2.72 29.99 -4.55
N SER A 266 -2.07 29.76 -5.68
CA SER A 266 -2.63 30.23 -6.95
C SER A 266 -2.41 29.33 -8.14
N ASN A 267 -3.30 29.39 -9.12
CA ASN A 267 -3.23 28.58 -10.35
C ASN A 267 -3.26 27.06 -10.07
N ASN A 268 -3.80 26.63 -8.94
CA ASN A 268 -3.94 25.22 -8.62
C ASN A 268 -5.30 24.69 -9.08
N LEU A 269 -5.35 23.37 -9.31
CA LEU A 269 -6.54 22.63 -9.65
C LEU A 269 -6.93 21.70 -8.49
N PHE A 270 -8.06 21.96 -7.84
CA PHE A 270 -8.62 21.12 -6.79
C PHE A 270 -9.87 20.44 -7.29
N ILE A 271 -9.78 19.14 -7.57
CA ILE A 271 -10.88 18.36 -8.10
C ILE A 271 -11.13 17.10 -7.32
N TYR A 272 -12.40 16.78 -7.11
CA TYR A 272 -12.80 15.48 -6.59
C TYR A 272 -12.26 15.14 -5.19
N ASN A 273 -11.95 16.13 -4.37
CA ASN A 273 -11.51 15.92 -3.00
C ASN A 273 -12.71 15.98 -2.04
N THR A 274 -12.61 15.39 -0.85
CA THR A 274 -13.61 15.64 0.21
C THR A 274 -13.62 17.11 0.59
N ARG A 275 -12.43 17.73 0.66
CA ARG A 275 -12.27 19.18 0.73
C ARG A 275 -11.24 19.58 -0.30
N GLY A 276 -11.56 20.49 -1.21
CA GLY A 276 -10.55 21.05 -2.10
C GLY A 276 -9.44 21.70 -1.27
N LEU A 277 -9.85 22.68 -0.48
CA LEU A 277 -9.00 23.41 0.46
C LEU A 277 -9.63 23.40 1.86
N GLN A 278 -8.84 23.08 2.89
CA GLN A 278 -9.23 23.27 4.28
C GLN A 278 -8.31 24.29 4.96
N ILE A 279 -8.91 25.33 5.52
CA ILE A 279 -8.21 26.45 6.15
C ILE A 279 -8.59 26.45 7.63
N TRP A 280 -7.58 26.44 8.51
CA TRP A 280 -7.76 26.59 9.96
C TRP A 280 -7.39 28.03 10.37
N ASP A 281 -7.17 28.32 11.67
CA ASP A 281 -6.74 29.62 12.25
C ASP A 281 -5.36 30.14 11.75
N LEU A 282 -5.10 30.05 10.45
CA LEU A 282 -3.94 30.57 9.73
C LEU A 282 -4.39 31.72 8.84
N ASP A 283 -4.43 32.83 9.52
CA ASP A 283 -4.67 34.15 9.00
C ASP A 283 -3.36 34.70 8.40
N LEU A 284 -3.36 34.92 7.07
CA LEU A 284 -2.38 35.60 6.18
C LEU A 284 -2.03 34.79 4.90
N CYS A 285 -3.03 34.27 4.18
CA CYS A 285 -2.85 33.63 2.86
C CYS A 285 -3.61 34.40 1.77
N THR A 286 -3.08 34.36 0.54
CA THR A 286 -3.81 34.83 -0.65
C THR A 286 -4.13 33.61 -1.51
N ILE A 287 -5.42 33.32 -1.66
CA ILE A 287 -5.94 32.23 -2.49
C ILE A 287 -6.55 32.86 -3.74
N SER A 288 -5.88 32.71 -4.88
CA SER A 288 -6.35 33.31 -6.13
C SER A 288 -6.13 32.46 -7.36
N ASP A 289 -6.95 32.68 -8.39
CA ASP A 289 -6.76 32.06 -9.71
C ASP A 289 -6.74 30.52 -9.66
N ASN A 290 -7.38 29.92 -8.64
CA ASN A 290 -7.51 28.47 -8.52
C ASN A 290 -8.82 28.00 -9.15
N THR A 291 -8.81 26.79 -9.70
CA THR A 291 -10.03 26.08 -10.10
C THR A 291 -10.36 25.02 -9.05
N ILE A 292 -11.46 25.18 -8.35
CA ILE A 292 -11.90 24.34 -7.24
C ILE A 292 -13.29 23.81 -7.58
N ALA A 293 -13.32 22.61 -8.16
CA ALA A 293 -14.53 22.06 -8.74
C ALA A 293 -14.76 20.60 -8.43
N TYR A 294 -16.02 20.17 -8.36
CA TYR A 294 -16.38 18.77 -8.16
C TYR A 294 -15.78 18.12 -6.90
N ASN A 295 -15.43 18.91 -5.89
CA ASN A 295 -15.12 18.41 -4.54
C ASN A 295 -16.43 18.22 -3.78
N ASP A 296 -16.41 17.61 -2.60
CA ASP A 296 -17.58 17.66 -1.72
C ASP A 296 -17.77 19.09 -1.18
N ILE A 297 -16.74 19.60 -0.52
CA ILE A 297 -16.64 21.02 -0.15
C ILE A 297 -15.49 21.64 -0.93
N GLY A 298 -15.73 22.77 -1.59
CA GLY A 298 -14.68 23.50 -2.32
C GLY A 298 -13.63 24.07 -1.37
N ILE A 299 -14.03 25.07 -0.58
CA ILE A 299 -13.21 25.66 0.50
C ILE A 299 -13.94 25.50 1.84
N ASP A 300 -13.27 24.90 2.82
CA ASP A 300 -13.76 24.72 4.19
C ASP A 300 -12.94 25.59 5.16
N ARG A 301 -13.53 26.71 5.63
CA ARG A 301 -12.95 27.51 6.72
C ARG A 301 -13.34 26.91 8.05
N ASN A 302 -12.44 26.10 8.61
CA ASN A 302 -12.66 25.34 9.81
C ASN A 302 -12.19 26.12 11.05
N SER A 303 -13.12 26.42 11.95
CA SER A 303 -12.87 27.14 13.21
C SER A 303 -12.16 26.30 14.28
N GLY A 304 -12.05 24.98 14.09
CA GLY A 304 -11.44 24.09 15.06
C GLY A 304 -12.11 24.23 16.43
N ALA A 305 -11.34 24.63 17.45
CA ALA A 305 -11.84 24.88 18.80
C ALA A 305 -12.16 26.36 19.08
N SER A 306 -11.72 27.28 18.22
CA SER A 306 -11.94 28.73 18.37
C SER A 306 -12.97 29.21 17.37
N ASN A 307 -14.16 29.55 17.84
CA ASN A 307 -15.23 30.03 16.96
C ASN A 307 -14.94 31.42 16.35
N THR A 308 -13.92 32.13 16.83
CA THR A 308 -13.51 33.45 16.32
C THR A 308 -12.15 33.37 15.63
N PRO A 309 -11.99 33.92 14.42
CA PRO A 309 -10.71 33.94 13.73
C PRO A 309 -9.74 34.86 14.48
N SER A 310 -8.47 34.50 14.49
CA SER A 310 -7.45 35.25 15.24
C SER A 310 -7.12 36.60 14.57
N TYR A 311 -7.25 36.72 13.25
CA TYR A 311 -6.98 37.91 12.44
C TYR A 311 -7.89 37.96 11.19
N PRO A 312 -9.17 38.35 11.35
CA PRO A 312 -10.21 38.24 10.32
C PRO A 312 -9.93 38.94 8.97
N ASP A 313 -9.05 39.94 8.93
CA ASP A 313 -8.79 40.77 7.73
C ASP A 313 -7.59 40.33 6.88
N SER A 314 -6.97 39.18 7.21
CA SER A 314 -5.69 38.77 6.63
C SER A 314 -5.78 37.74 5.50
N LEU A 315 -6.90 37.02 5.41
CA LEU A 315 -7.17 36.00 4.41
C LEU A 315 -7.88 36.62 3.21
N VAL A 316 -7.27 36.52 2.03
CA VAL A 316 -7.85 37.02 0.79
C VAL A 316 -8.17 35.85 -0.13
N ILE A 317 -9.44 35.71 -0.50
CA ILE A 317 -9.91 34.69 -1.44
C ILE A 317 -10.61 35.40 -2.61
N THR A 318 -9.96 35.46 -3.76
CA THR A 318 -10.38 36.26 -4.92
C THR A 318 -9.98 35.59 -6.23
N ASN A 319 -10.70 35.85 -7.32
CA ASN A 319 -10.42 35.33 -8.65
C ASN A 319 -10.38 33.80 -8.74
N ASN A 320 -11.05 33.09 -7.84
CA ASN A 320 -11.14 31.63 -7.91
C ASN A 320 -12.41 31.20 -8.65
N CYS A 321 -12.35 30.02 -9.23
CA CYS A 321 -13.48 29.33 -9.82
C CYS A 321 -13.98 28.26 -8.84
N LEU A 322 -15.08 28.57 -8.15
CA LEU A 322 -15.74 27.72 -7.18
C LEU A 322 -17.01 27.17 -7.84
N THR A 323 -16.99 25.95 -8.37
CA THR A 323 -18.12 25.45 -9.17
C THR A 323 -18.37 23.96 -8.98
N ASN A 324 -19.64 23.56 -9.00
CA ASN A 324 -20.06 22.16 -8.99
C ASN A 324 -19.47 21.33 -7.83
N ASN A 325 -19.16 21.95 -6.69
CA ASN A 325 -18.84 21.22 -5.47
C ASN A 325 -20.17 20.69 -4.87
N LEU A 326 -20.16 19.47 -4.34
CA LEU A 326 -21.37 18.70 -4.03
C LEU A 326 -22.21 19.32 -2.91
N SER A 327 -21.59 19.53 -1.75
CA SER A 327 -22.25 20.12 -0.60
C SER A 327 -22.22 21.63 -0.70
N TYR A 328 -21.01 22.21 -0.77
CA TYR A 328 -20.83 23.67 -0.80
C TYR A 328 -19.58 24.06 -1.60
N ASN A 329 -19.67 25.16 -2.34
CA ASN A 329 -18.51 25.84 -2.92
C ASN A 329 -17.64 26.46 -1.84
N PHE A 330 -18.26 27.01 -0.79
CA PHE A 330 -17.59 27.61 0.35
C PHE A 330 -18.36 27.30 1.64
N LYS A 331 -17.64 26.93 2.69
CA LYS A 331 -18.21 26.63 4.00
C LYS A 331 -17.56 27.48 5.09
N GLU A 332 -18.38 28.24 5.80
CA GLU A 332 -17.98 29.07 6.94
C GLU A 332 -18.33 28.41 8.27
N ASN A 333 -17.32 28.16 9.12
CA ASN A 333 -17.53 27.63 10.47
C ASN A 333 -17.11 28.62 11.57
N TYR A 334 -16.59 29.80 11.24
CA TYR A 334 -16.37 30.87 12.21
C TYR A 334 -17.65 31.66 12.46
N THR A 335 -17.79 32.26 13.64
CA THR A 335 -18.91 33.16 13.99
C THR A 335 -18.77 34.56 13.42
N ALA A 336 -17.56 34.96 13.02
CA ALA A 336 -17.27 36.28 12.48
C ALA A 336 -17.61 36.35 10.99
N ASP A 337 -18.23 37.46 10.58
CA ASP A 337 -18.52 37.74 9.17
C ASP A 337 -17.23 37.74 8.33
N PHE A 338 -17.33 37.32 7.07
CA PHE A 338 -16.20 37.21 6.17
C PHE A 338 -16.52 37.74 4.76
N THR A 339 -15.49 38.24 4.08
CA THR A 339 -15.61 38.83 2.74
C THR A 339 -14.97 37.92 1.69
N LEU A 340 -15.74 37.53 0.69
CA LEU A 340 -15.37 36.53 -0.33
C LEU A 340 -15.66 37.04 -1.76
N LYS A 341 -15.20 38.25 -2.04
CA LYS A 341 -15.52 38.98 -3.28
C LYS A 341 -14.67 38.49 -4.46
N TYR A 342 -15.16 38.79 -5.66
CA TYR A 342 -14.49 38.59 -6.95
C TYR A 342 -14.21 37.12 -7.27
N ASN A 343 -15.09 36.20 -6.89
CA ASN A 343 -14.99 34.78 -7.28
C ASN A 343 -16.08 34.44 -8.30
N TRP A 344 -15.80 33.42 -9.13
CA TRP A 344 -16.79 32.80 -10.01
C TRP A 344 -17.44 31.62 -9.30
N TRP A 345 -18.76 31.59 -9.29
CA TRP A 345 -19.55 30.61 -8.52
C TRP A 345 -20.16 29.50 -9.38
N GLY A 346 -19.82 29.44 -10.67
CA GLY A 346 -20.50 28.59 -11.65
C GLY A 346 -21.85 29.15 -12.15
N THR A 347 -22.32 30.26 -11.57
CA THR A 347 -23.59 30.91 -11.91
C THR A 347 -23.56 32.39 -11.52
N THR A 348 -24.42 33.19 -12.13
CA THR A 348 -24.71 34.58 -11.74
C THR A 348 -26.05 34.72 -11.00
N SER A 349 -26.77 33.61 -10.81
CA SER A 349 -28.04 33.57 -10.08
C SER A 349 -27.80 33.65 -8.57
N ILE A 350 -28.26 34.72 -7.93
CA ILE A 350 -28.13 34.94 -6.47
C ILE A 350 -28.62 33.71 -5.66
N PRO A 351 -29.83 33.15 -5.89
CA PRO A 351 -30.25 31.93 -5.19
C PRO A 351 -29.33 30.73 -5.38
N GLY A 352 -28.72 30.61 -6.57
CA GLY A 352 -27.75 29.55 -6.84
C GLY A 352 -26.44 29.73 -6.06
N ILE A 353 -25.98 30.98 -5.96
CA ILE A 353 -24.79 31.34 -5.17
C ILE A 353 -25.06 31.11 -3.68
N ASP A 354 -26.18 31.64 -3.17
CA ASP A 354 -26.58 31.48 -1.77
C ASP A 354 -26.67 29.99 -1.40
N SER A 355 -27.29 29.15 -2.23
CA SER A 355 -27.37 27.70 -1.99
C SER A 355 -26.03 26.96 -2.01
N SER A 356 -24.98 27.59 -2.56
CA SER A 356 -23.64 27.00 -2.66
C SER A 356 -22.69 27.46 -1.55
N ILE A 357 -23.14 28.37 -0.69
CA ILE A 357 -22.38 28.91 0.44
C ILE A 357 -23.06 28.43 1.72
N TYR A 358 -22.30 27.80 2.62
CA TYR A 358 -22.79 27.52 3.97
C TYR A 358 -22.36 28.63 4.92
N ASP A 359 -23.30 29.39 5.48
CA ASP A 359 -23.03 30.52 6.37
C ASP A 359 -24.09 30.75 7.47
N TYR A 360 -24.18 31.96 8.01
CA TYR A 360 -25.20 32.39 8.98
C TYR A 360 -26.64 31.96 8.63
N TYR A 361 -27.00 31.95 7.36
CA TYR A 361 -28.37 31.64 6.91
C TYR A 361 -28.68 30.14 6.96
N ASP A 362 -27.67 29.28 6.89
CA ASP A 362 -27.79 27.83 7.12
C ASP A 362 -27.61 27.48 8.60
N ASN A 363 -26.74 28.21 9.31
CA ASN A 363 -26.47 28.04 10.72
C ASN A 363 -26.18 29.39 11.39
N PHE A 364 -27.05 29.79 12.32
CA PHE A 364 -26.98 31.06 13.05
C PHE A 364 -25.71 31.27 13.89
N SER A 365 -24.90 30.21 14.07
CA SER A 365 -23.60 30.26 14.76
C SER A 365 -22.45 30.59 13.82
N SER A 366 -22.65 30.53 12.50
CA SER A 366 -21.67 30.94 11.50
C SER A 366 -21.79 32.44 11.20
N GLY A 367 -20.70 33.05 10.74
CA GLY A 367 -20.66 34.43 10.27
C GLY A 367 -21.33 34.57 8.90
N LYS A 368 -21.72 35.80 8.54
CA LYS A 368 -22.29 36.12 7.23
C LYS A 368 -21.22 36.21 6.17
N ILE A 369 -21.52 35.74 4.97
CA ILE A 369 -20.61 35.86 3.83
C ILE A 369 -21.01 37.01 2.91
N THR A 370 -20.09 37.95 2.74
CA THR A 370 -20.22 39.03 1.73
C THR A 370 -19.45 38.66 0.48
N TYR A 371 -20.14 38.14 -0.54
CA TYR A 371 -19.53 37.67 -1.79
C TYR A 371 -19.60 38.66 -2.96
N MET A 372 -20.27 39.81 -2.80
CA MET A 372 -20.44 40.81 -3.88
C MET A 372 -19.34 41.88 -3.87
N PRO A 373 -18.74 42.24 -5.03
CA PRO A 373 -19.13 41.80 -6.38
C PRO A 373 -18.61 40.40 -6.73
N ILE A 374 -19.29 39.72 -7.66
CA ILE A 374 -18.90 38.41 -8.20
C ILE A 374 -18.24 38.54 -9.58
N LEU A 375 -17.51 37.52 -10.01
CA LEU A 375 -17.16 37.37 -11.44
C LEU A 375 -18.42 36.99 -12.23
N THR A 376 -18.50 37.44 -13.49
CA THR A 376 -19.69 37.25 -14.35
C THR A 376 -19.50 36.19 -15.43
N SER A 377 -18.31 35.60 -15.52
CA SER A 377 -17.98 34.50 -16.43
C SER A 377 -16.94 33.58 -15.80
N ASP A 378 -16.74 32.43 -16.41
CA ASP A 378 -15.70 31.43 -16.10
C ASP A 378 -14.32 31.79 -16.70
N THR A 379 -14.12 33.04 -17.11
CA THR A 379 -12.82 33.49 -17.63
C THR A 379 -11.73 33.29 -16.57
N GLY A 380 -10.71 32.48 -16.88
CA GLY A 380 -9.64 32.11 -15.95
C GLY A 380 -9.82 30.74 -15.28
N CYS A 381 -10.98 30.11 -15.42
CA CYS A 381 -11.19 28.75 -14.95
C CYS A 381 -10.50 27.74 -15.86
N GLN A 382 -9.85 26.74 -15.25
CA GLN A 382 -9.37 25.58 -15.99
C GLN A 382 -10.54 24.67 -16.37
N SER A 383 -10.52 24.14 -17.59
CA SER A 383 -11.55 23.21 -18.06
C SER A 383 -11.45 21.90 -17.28
N VAL A 384 -12.51 21.58 -16.53
CA VAL A 384 -12.62 20.36 -15.73
C VAL A 384 -13.71 19.46 -16.27
N THR A 385 -13.43 18.17 -16.37
CA THR A 385 -14.46 17.17 -16.65
C THR A 385 -15.26 16.90 -15.38
N PRO A 386 -16.57 16.59 -15.47
CA PRO A 386 -17.29 16.00 -14.34
C PRO A 386 -16.58 14.72 -13.86
N PRO A 387 -16.68 14.37 -12.56
CA PRO A 387 -16.12 13.11 -12.09
C PRO A 387 -16.72 11.94 -12.89
N PRO A 388 -15.94 10.89 -13.19
CA PRO A 388 -16.49 9.67 -13.77
C PRO A 388 -17.60 9.17 -12.85
N LEU A 389 -18.82 9.08 -13.38
CA LEU A 389 -19.91 8.41 -12.72
C LEU A 389 -19.54 6.92 -12.65
N CYS A 390 -19.11 6.43 -11.50
CA CYS A 390 -19.06 5.00 -11.22
C CYS A 390 -19.95 4.70 -10.03
N ALA A 391 -20.60 3.54 -10.09
CA ALA A 391 -21.54 3.08 -9.08
C ALA A 391 -20.83 2.38 -7.91
N GLN A 392 -21.59 2.10 -6.86
CA GLN A 392 -21.17 1.17 -5.82
C GLN A 392 -20.97 -0.23 -6.41
N LEU A 393 -20.12 -1.05 -5.78
CA LEU A 393 -20.07 -2.48 -6.05
C LEU A 393 -21.41 -3.14 -5.68
N ASP A 394 -21.90 -4.04 -6.52
CA ASP A 394 -23.14 -4.77 -6.22
C ASP A 394 -22.90 -5.95 -5.26
N SER A 395 -21.78 -6.65 -5.44
CA SER A 395 -21.45 -7.84 -4.66
C SER A 395 -19.95 -8.13 -4.69
N VAL A 396 -19.49 -8.84 -3.65
CA VAL A 396 -18.19 -9.52 -3.60
C VAL A 396 -18.49 -11.00 -3.45
N VAL A 397 -17.76 -11.85 -4.16
CA VAL A 397 -17.87 -13.30 -4.07
C VAL A 397 -16.51 -13.88 -3.77
N ALA A 398 -16.39 -14.62 -2.69
CA ALA A 398 -15.17 -15.27 -2.28
C ALA A 398 -15.39 -16.80 -2.21
N LYS A 399 -14.38 -17.55 -2.65
CA LYS A 399 -14.44 -19.01 -2.72
C LYS A 399 -13.10 -19.62 -2.31
N ALA A 400 -13.12 -20.48 -1.29
CA ALA A 400 -11.95 -21.26 -0.91
C ALA A 400 -11.57 -22.25 -2.02
N THR A 401 -10.30 -22.26 -2.40
CA THR A 401 -9.74 -23.18 -3.41
C THR A 401 -8.89 -24.27 -2.79
N SER A 402 -8.39 -24.08 -1.57
CA SER A 402 -7.71 -25.08 -0.74
C SER A 402 -7.83 -24.71 0.74
N PRO A 403 -7.32 -25.53 1.69
CA PRO A 403 -7.24 -25.14 3.10
C PRO A 403 -6.44 -23.86 3.37
N THR A 404 -5.63 -23.38 2.41
CA THR A 404 -4.74 -22.22 2.57
C THR A 404 -4.89 -21.17 1.47
N THR A 405 -5.84 -21.32 0.54
CA THR A 405 -6.01 -20.43 -0.62
C THR A 405 -7.48 -20.15 -0.93
N ALA A 406 -7.76 -18.99 -1.52
CA ALA A 406 -9.09 -18.61 -1.99
C ALA A 406 -9.01 -17.69 -3.21
N THR A 407 -10.07 -17.68 -4.01
CA THR A 407 -10.30 -16.69 -5.08
C THR A 407 -11.41 -15.75 -4.69
N VAL A 408 -11.23 -14.46 -4.95
CA VAL A 408 -12.25 -13.41 -4.71
C VAL A 408 -12.49 -12.68 -6.01
N ASN A 409 -13.74 -12.40 -6.34
CA ASN A 409 -14.09 -11.62 -7.51
C ASN A 409 -15.34 -10.77 -7.29
N TRP A 410 -15.46 -9.70 -8.08
CA TRP A 410 -16.63 -8.85 -8.12
C TRP A 410 -16.90 -8.35 -9.55
N PRO A 411 -18.13 -7.91 -9.87
CA PRO A 411 -18.44 -7.31 -11.17
C PRO A 411 -17.59 -6.07 -11.43
N ALA A 412 -17.11 -5.90 -12.66
CA ALA A 412 -16.42 -4.69 -13.05
C ALA A 412 -17.41 -3.51 -13.10
N VAL A 413 -17.08 -2.41 -12.43
CA VAL A 413 -17.91 -1.20 -12.37
C VAL A 413 -17.47 -0.22 -13.46
N PRO A 414 -18.36 0.14 -14.42
CA PRO A 414 -18.06 1.16 -15.42
C PRO A 414 -17.68 2.49 -14.77
N GLY A 415 -16.63 3.14 -15.28
CA GLY A 415 -16.12 4.41 -14.77
C GLY A 415 -15.23 4.31 -13.52
N ALA A 416 -15.07 3.11 -12.94
CA ALA A 416 -14.18 2.90 -11.82
C ALA A 416 -12.72 3.03 -12.24
N LEU A 417 -11.92 3.69 -11.41
CA LEU A 417 -10.46 3.77 -11.57
C LEU A 417 -9.75 2.54 -10.98
N GLY A 418 -10.46 1.76 -10.18
CA GLY A 418 -10.00 0.55 -9.52
C GLY A 418 -10.93 0.20 -8.37
N TYR A 419 -10.42 -0.59 -7.43
CA TYR A 419 -11.12 -1.04 -6.25
C TYR A 419 -10.17 -0.98 -5.05
N GLU A 420 -10.76 -0.95 -3.87
CA GLU A 420 -10.05 -1.10 -2.61
C GLU A 420 -10.65 -2.30 -1.89
N PHE A 421 -9.81 -3.17 -1.30
CA PHE A 421 -10.26 -4.38 -0.64
C PHE A 421 -9.50 -4.64 0.67
N TYR A 422 -10.10 -5.40 1.58
CA TYR A 422 -9.38 -5.92 2.75
C TYR A 422 -9.83 -7.34 3.07
N VAL A 423 -8.98 -8.08 3.78
CA VAL A 423 -9.23 -9.46 4.23
C VAL A 423 -8.91 -9.55 5.70
N GLU A 424 -9.86 -10.00 6.51
CA GLU A 424 -9.69 -10.11 7.97
C GLU A 424 -10.32 -11.39 8.52
N LEU A 425 -9.87 -11.84 9.69
CA LEU A 425 -10.60 -12.86 10.45
C LEU A 425 -11.88 -12.24 11.03
N ILE A 426 -12.99 -12.98 11.07
CA ILE A 426 -14.25 -12.48 11.63
C ILE A 426 -14.02 -12.06 13.09
N GLN A 427 -14.01 -10.73 13.34
CA GLN A 427 -14.23 -10.00 14.61
C GLN A 427 -13.52 -8.63 14.66
N SER A 428 -12.83 -8.18 13.62
CA SER A 428 -12.21 -6.84 13.59
C SER A 428 -13.17 -5.72 13.13
N THR A 429 -12.86 -4.50 13.57
CA THR A 429 -13.47 -3.27 13.03
C THR A 429 -12.98 -3.05 11.60
N PRO A 430 -13.86 -2.71 10.64
CA PRO A 430 -13.45 -2.42 9.27
C PRO A 430 -12.32 -1.39 9.26
N PRO A 431 -11.22 -1.64 8.54
CA PRO A 431 -10.14 -0.67 8.48
C PRO A 431 -10.63 0.58 7.73
N THR A 432 -10.07 1.74 8.10
CA THR A 432 -10.33 3.00 7.42
C THR A 432 -9.92 2.96 5.94
N LYS A 433 -8.92 2.10 5.62
CA LYS A 433 -8.39 1.84 4.27
C LYS A 433 -8.13 0.34 4.04
N GLY A 434 -8.28 -0.09 2.80
CA GLY A 434 -7.86 -1.39 2.29
C GLY A 434 -6.73 -1.29 1.28
N THR A 435 -6.37 -2.42 0.68
CA THR A 435 -5.41 -2.55 -0.41
C THR A 435 -6.07 -2.15 -1.74
N VAL A 436 -5.39 -1.30 -2.52
CA VAL A 436 -5.90 -0.86 -3.84
C VAL A 436 -5.54 -1.89 -4.92
N THR A 437 -6.45 -2.11 -5.86
CA THR A 437 -6.25 -2.97 -7.02
C THR A 437 -6.98 -2.41 -8.24
N THR A 438 -6.42 -2.61 -9.44
CA THR A 438 -7.15 -2.35 -10.70
C THR A 438 -7.86 -3.60 -11.22
N SER A 439 -7.53 -4.77 -10.67
CA SER A 439 -8.17 -6.04 -10.98
C SER A 439 -9.46 -6.20 -10.18
N ASN A 440 -10.48 -6.80 -10.79
CA ASN A 440 -11.71 -7.22 -10.12
C ASN A 440 -11.68 -8.69 -9.66
N ILE A 441 -10.49 -9.30 -9.68
CA ILE A 441 -10.21 -10.67 -9.23
C ILE A 441 -8.96 -10.66 -8.36
N LEU A 442 -9.00 -11.37 -7.23
CA LEU A 442 -7.89 -11.58 -6.30
C LEU A 442 -7.64 -13.06 -6.07
N SER A 443 -6.36 -13.41 -5.92
CA SER A 443 -5.91 -14.73 -5.48
C SER A 443 -5.27 -14.61 -4.10
N LEU A 444 -5.91 -15.19 -3.09
CA LEU A 444 -5.45 -15.19 -1.71
C LEU A 444 -4.65 -16.46 -1.40
N THR A 445 -3.55 -16.31 -0.67
CA THR A 445 -2.68 -17.39 -0.22
C THR A 445 -2.32 -17.23 1.25
N GLY A 446 -1.92 -18.31 1.92
CA GLY A 446 -1.50 -18.26 3.33
C GLY A 446 -2.64 -18.18 4.33
N LEU A 447 -3.86 -18.57 3.93
CA LEU A 447 -5.01 -18.63 4.83
C LEU A 447 -4.83 -19.76 5.86
N VAL A 448 -5.34 -19.57 7.07
CA VAL A 448 -5.24 -20.55 8.15
C VAL A 448 -6.36 -21.61 7.99
N PRO A 449 -6.04 -22.90 7.84
CA PRO A 449 -7.04 -23.96 7.68
C PRO A 449 -8.10 -23.95 8.78
N GLY A 450 -9.37 -24.15 8.40
CA GLY A 450 -10.51 -24.14 9.32
C GLY A 450 -10.92 -22.76 9.85
N SER A 451 -10.27 -21.67 9.44
CA SER A 451 -10.64 -20.31 9.85
C SER A 451 -11.70 -19.71 8.95
N THR A 452 -12.41 -18.70 9.48
CA THR A 452 -13.39 -17.92 8.72
C THR A 452 -12.89 -16.50 8.51
N TYR A 453 -12.89 -16.07 7.25
CA TYR A 453 -12.45 -14.76 6.82
C TYR A 453 -13.64 -13.92 6.33
N LYS A 454 -13.62 -12.63 6.66
CA LYS A 454 -14.45 -11.60 6.04
C LYS A 454 -13.61 -10.85 5.02
N ILE A 455 -14.14 -10.75 3.81
CA ILE A 455 -13.45 -10.13 2.67
C ILE A 455 -14.36 -9.04 2.14
N CYS A 456 -13.85 -7.82 2.06
CA CYS A 456 -14.65 -6.69 1.60
C CYS A 456 -13.95 -5.96 0.46
N ALA A 457 -14.73 -5.38 -0.44
CA ALA A 457 -14.26 -4.47 -1.47
C ALA A 457 -15.20 -3.28 -1.64
N ARG A 458 -14.69 -2.18 -2.20
CA ARG A 458 -15.46 -1.01 -2.64
C ARG A 458 -14.89 -0.43 -3.93
N THR A 459 -15.74 0.22 -4.73
CA THR A 459 -15.33 0.90 -5.97
C THR A 459 -14.47 2.13 -5.66
N LYS A 460 -13.33 2.29 -6.36
CA LYS A 460 -12.54 3.52 -6.36
C LYS A 460 -12.95 4.39 -7.55
N CYS A 461 -13.63 5.49 -7.26
CA CYS A 461 -14.06 6.50 -8.23
C CYS A 461 -13.13 7.70 -8.23
N ALA A 462 -13.19 8.56 -9.26
CA ALA A 462 -12.40 9.80 -9.19
C ALA A 462 -12.94 10.77 -8.14
N ALA A 463 -14.27 10.79 -7.88
CA ALA A 463 -14.96 11.61 -6.89
C ALA A 463 -14.70 11.13 -5.44
N ALA A 464 -14.05 11.96 -4.62
CA ALA A 464 -14.24 11.94 -3.18
C ALA A 464 -15.49 12.79 -2.81
N PRO A 465 -16.18 12.48 -1.71
CA PRO A 465 -15.79 11.55 -0.66
C PRO A 465 -16.03 10.12 -1.13
N PHE A 466 -15.25 9.19 -0.62
CA PHE A 466 -15.51 7.77 -0.81
C PHE A 466 -16.83 7.41 -0.11
N ILE A 467 -17.98 7.58 -0.77
CA ILE A 467 -19.30 7.23 -0.20
C ILE A 467 -19.77 5.84 -0.65
N TYR A 468 -18.86 4.97 -1.09
CA TYR A 468 -19.20 3.56 -1.28
C TYR A 468 -18.82 2.76 -0.05
N THR A 469 -19.85 2.27 0.64
CA THR A 469 -19.69 1.40 1.80
C THR A 469 -19.04 0.08 1.38
N TRP A 470 -18.33 -0.55 2.33
CA TRP A 470 -17.72 -1.85 2.12
C TRP A 470 -18.77 -2.90 1.77
N VAL A 471 -18.61 -3.55 0.63
CA VAL A 471 -19.40 -4.71 0.23
C VAL A 471 -18.59 -5.94 0.56
N CYS A 472 -19.16 -6.85 1.34
CA CYS A 472 -18.42 -7.93 1.95
C CYS A 472 -19.01 -9.30 1.63
N ASP A 473 -18.13 -10.30 1.60
CA ASP A 473 -18.48 -11.71 1.64
C ASP A 473 -17.71 -12.40 2.78
N THR A 474 -18.16 -13.60 3.15
CA THR A 474 -17.54 -14.42 4.18
C THR A 474 -17.20 -15.78 3.61
N ILE A 475 -15.98 -16.23 3.85
CA ILE A 475 -15.54 -17.58 3.50
C ILE A 475 -15.04 -18.33 4.72
N GLN A 476 -15.45 -19.58 4.84
CA GLN A 476 -14.78 -20.54 5.70
C GLN A 476 -13.83 -21.37 4.85
N VAL A 477 -12.54 -21.36 5.18
CA VAL A 477 -11.58 -22.25 4.50
C VAL A 477 -11.67 -23.66 5.08
N PRO A 478 -11.54 -24.71 4.24
CA PRO A 478 -11.57 -26.09 4.70
C PRO A 478 -10.50 -26.38 5.76
N THR A 479 -10.77 -27.32 6.65
CA THR A 479 -9.73 -27.91 7.51
C THR A 479 -8.78 -28.75 6.66
N ALA A 480 -7.50 -28.75 7.01
CA ALA A 480 -6.56 -29.70 6.42
C ALA A 480 -6.79 -31.07 7.07
N ILE A 481 -7.24 -32.08 6.30
CA ILE A 481 -7.30 -33.48 6.75
C ILE A 481 -6.05 -34.19 6.26
N ASN A 482 -5.24 -34.71 7.18
CA ASN A 482 -4.21 -35.70 6.87
C ASN A 482 -4.86 -37.09 6.83
N THR A 483 -4.90 -37.75 5.67
CA THR A 483 -5.24 -39.17 5.56
C THR A 483 -4.12 -40.01 6.15
N VAL A 484 -4.42 -40.84 7.15
CA VAL A 484 -3.49 -41.83 7.71
C VAL A 484 -3.81 -43.18 7.07
N ASP A 485 -2.98 -43.62 6.12
CA ASP A 485 -3.05 -44.98 5.57
C ASP A 485 -2.41 -45.93 6.59
N ILE A 486 -3.22 -46.75 7.27
CA ILE A 486 -2.71 -47.83 8.12
C ILE A 486 -2.61 -49.10 7.25
N GLU A 487 -1.39 -49.54 6.94
CA GLU A 487 -1.16 -50.82 6.26
C GLU A 487 -1.74 -51.99 7.10
N SER A 488 -2.61 -52.81 6.51
CA SER A 488 -3.18 -53.97 7.19
C SER A 488 -2.13 -55.08 7.31
N PRO A 489 -1.90 -55.66 8.50
CA PRO A 489 -0.90 -56.71 8.71
C PRO A 489 -1.31 -58.09 8.14
N VAL A 490 -2.45 -58.18 7.46
CA VAL A 490 -2.94 -59.41 6.82
C VAL A 490 -2.75 -59.31 5.30
N THR A 491 -2.08 -60.30 4.73
CA THR A 491 -1.91 -60.40 3.27
C THR A 491 -2.62 -61.63 2.72
N ILE A 492 -3.20 -61.51 1.53
CA ILE A 492 -3.85 -62.61 0.83
C ILE A 492 -3.20 -62.76 -0.54
N TYR A 493 -2.74 -63.97 -0.86
CA TYR A 493 -2.10 -64.26 -2.14
C TYR A 493 -2.39 -65.68 -2.66
N PRO A 494 -2.45 -65.87 -3.99
CA PRO A 494 -2.48 -64.81 -5.00
C PRO A 494 -3.78 -63.99 -4.92
N ASN A 495 -3.74 -62.71 -5.32
CA ASN A 495 -4.90 -61.85 -5.46
C ASN A 495 -4.70 -60.97 -6.71
N PRO A 496 -5.38 -61.23 -7.83
CA PRO A 496 -6.50 -62.17 -8.02
C PRO A 496 -6.13 -63.65 -7.84
N SER A 497 -7.11 -64.51 -7.53
CA SER A 497 -6.94 -65.98 -7.41
C SER A 497 -8.00 -66.75 -8.21
N ASN A 498 -7.79 -68.04 -8.44
CA ASN A 498 -8.75 -68.95 -9.09
C ASN A 498 -9.62 -69.72 -8.09
N GLY A 499 -9.94 -69.09 -6.95
CA GLY A 499 -10.70 -69.72 -5.86
C GLY A 499 -9.84 -70.51 -4.87
N SER A 500 -8.53 -70.64 -5.10
CA SER A 500 -7.57 -71.16 -4.11
C SER A 500 -6.53 -70.10 -3.75
N PHE A 501 -6.48 -69.72 -2.47
CA PHE A 501 -5.59 -68.65 -1.99
C PHE A 501 -5.09 -68.93 -0.58
N THR A 502 -4.03 -68.22 -0.18
CA THR A 502 -3.46 -68.28 1.16
C THR A 502 -3.66 -66.96 1.88
N ILE A 503 -4.12 -67.03 3.12
CA ILE A 503 -4.19 -65.91 4.06
C ILE A 503 -2.95 -66.00 4.96
N ASP A 504 -2.12 -64.97 4.97
CA ASP A 504 -0.98 -64.79 5.87
C ASP A 504 -1.40 -63.88 7.02
N LEU A 505 -1.44 -64.44 8.22
CA LEU A 505 -1.88 -63.80 9.44
C LEU A 505 -0.68 -63.41 10.31
N PRO A 506 -0.81 -62.35 11.12
CA PRO A 506 0.28 -61.89 11.98
C PRO A 506 0.61 -62.86 13.12
N THR A 507 -0.33 -63.72 13.55
CA THR A 507 -0.11 -64.68 14.65
C THR A 507 -0.64 -66.08 14.30
N LYS A 508 -0.29 -67.09 15.13
CA LYS A 508 -0.71 -68.50 14.99
C LYS A 508 -1.90 -68.87 15.88
N GLU A 509 -2.59 -67.89 16.44
CA GLU A 509 -3.80 -68.12 17.23
C GLU A 509 -4.95 -68.67 16.37
N VAL A 510 -5.98 -69.20 17.03
CA VAL A 510 -7.20 -69.66 16.36
C VAL A 510 -7.81 -68.54 15.52
N ALA A 511 -7.96 -68.77 14.23
CA ALA A 511 -8.50 -67.82 13.27
C ALA A 511 -9.85 -68.32 12.73
N ASN A 512 -10.89 -67.52 12.94
CA ASN A 512 -12.18 -67.71 12.31
C ASN A 512 -12.21 -66.94 11.00
N ILE A 513 -12.39 -67.64 9.89
CA ILE A 513 -12.40 -67.07 8.54
C ILE A 513 -13.81 -67.16 7.99
N VAL A 514 -14.32 -66.04 7.51
CA VAL A 514 -15.58 -65.95 6.78
C VAL A 514 -15.32 -65.18 5.49
N VAL A 515 -15.62 -65.82 4.35
CA VAL A 515 -15.58 -65.17 3.04
C VAL A 515 -17.02 -64.92 2.61
N THR A 516 -17.36 -63.66 2.34
CA THR A 516 -18.68 -63.26 1.88
C THR A 516 -18.63 -62.65 0.48
N GLY A 517 -19.67 -62.91 -0.31
CA GLY A 517 -19.95 -62.11 -1.50
C GLY A 517 -20.31 -60.67 -1.13
N LEU A 518 -20.27 -59.75 -2.11
CA LEU A 518 -20.72 -58.36 -1.92
C LEU A 518 -22.21 -58.24 -1.59
N ASP A 519 -23.00 -59.28 -1.88
CA ASP A 519 -24.40 -59.42 -1.50
C ASP A 519 -24.60 -59.89 -0.04
N GLY A 520 -23.51 -60.13 0.68
CA GLY A 520 -23.50 -60.55 2.09
C GLY A 520 -23.68 -62.06 2.31
N ARG A 521 -23.82 -62.87 1.26
CA ARG A 521 -23.90 -64.33 1.40
C ARG A 521 -22.55 -64.91 1.78
N VAL A 522 -22.52 -65.81 2.76
CA VAL A 522 -21.31 -66.54 3.16
C VAL A 522 -21.03 -67.65 2.15
N VAL A 523 -19.84 -67.62 1.55
CA VAL A 523 -19.41 -68.54 0.49
C VAL A 523 -18.34 -69.51 1.00
N TYR A 524 -17.61 -69.12 2.05
CA TYR A 524 -16.71 -70.00 2.78
C TYR A 524 -16.71 -69.60 4.27
N SER A 525 -16.71 -70.59 5.16
CA SER A 525 -16.46 -70.35 6.58
C SER A 525 -15.71 -71.53 7.18
N ASP A 526 -14.67 -71.23 7.95
CA ASP A 526 -13.85 -72.25 8.61
C ASP A 526 -13.10 -71.66 9.81
N THR A 527 -12.70 -72.53 10.73
CA THR A 527 -11.90 -72.18 11.90
C THR A 527 -10.59 -72.98 11.85
N LYS A 528 -9.45 -72.27 11.82
CA LYS A 528 -8.13 -72.90 11.77
C LYS A 528 -7.31 -72.57 13.01
N GLU A 529 -6.63 -73.58 13.54
CA GLU A 529 -5.77 -73.44 14.72
C GLU A 529 -4.30 -73.70 14.37
N GLY A 530 -3.38 -73.00 15.03
CA GLY A 530 -1.95 -73.33 15.05
C GLY A 530 -1.14 -72.98 13.80
N SER A 531 -1.72 -72.28 12.82
CA SER A 531 -1.02 -71.82 11.61
C SER A 531 -1.26 -70.33 11.34
N ASN A 532 -0.20 -69.63 10.96
CA ASN A 532 -0.29 -68.25 10.45
C ASN A 532 -0.49 -68.20 8.93
N LYS A 533 -0.32 -69.32 8.22
CA LYS A 533 -0.62 -69.44 6.79
C LYS A 533 -1.77 -70.40 6.59
N ILE A 534 -2.88 -69.88 6.09
CA ILE A 534 -4.12 -70.65 5.95
C ILE A 534 -4.47 -70.72 4.47
N SER A 535 -4.42 -71.92 3.92
CA SER A 535 -4.89 -72.19 2.56
C SER A 535 -6.42 -72.36 2.57
N VAL A 536 -7.08 -71.54 1.76
CA VAL A 536 -8.53 -71.56 1.53
C VAL A 536 -8.76 -72.02 0.10
N ARG A 537 -9.69 -72.96 -0.08
CA ARG A 537 -10.16 -73.41 -1.39
C ARG A 537 -11.68 -73.35 -1.43
N MET A 538 -12.21 -72.48 -2.28
CA MET A 538 -13.65 -72.36 -2.53
C MET A 538 -14.04 -73.31 -3.65
N ILE A 539 -15.01 -74.20 -3.42
CA ILE A 539 -15.38 -75.25 -4.38
C ILE A 539 -16.48 -74.75 -5.33
N ASP A 540 -17.52 -74.09 -4.81
CA ASP A 540 -18.67 -73.60 -5.57
C ASP A 540 -18.70 -72.07 -5.61
N HIS A 541 -17.73 -71.46 -6.29
CA HIS A 541 -17.60 -70.01 -6.41
C HIS A 541 -17.83 -69.52 -7.85
N VAL A 542 -18.19 -68.23 -7.97
CA VAL A 542 -18.27 -67.52 -9.27
C VAL A 542 -17.16 -66.47 -9.32
N ALA A 543 -16.65 -66.13 -10.49
CA ALA A 543 -15.71 -65.02 -10.63
C ALA A 543 -16.33 -63.71 -10.09
N GLY A 544 -15.57 -62.96 -9.29
CA GLY A 544 -16.07 -61.78 -8.61
C GLY A 544 -15.20 -61.32 -7.44
N ILE A 545 -15.60 -60.22 -6.81
CA ILE A 545 -14.92 -59.67 -5.61
C ILE A 545 -15.61 -60.20 -4.36
N TYR A 546 -14.81 -60.67 -3.41
CA TYR A 546 -15.25 -61.18 -2.12
C TYR A 546 -14.58 -60.41 -0.99
N LEU A 547 -15.30 -60.30 0.13
CA LEU A 547 -14.76 -59.77 1.38
C LEU A 547 -14.33 -60.93 2.27
N VAL A 548 -13.10 -60.85 2.76
CA VAL A 548 -12.55 -61.82 3.71
C VAL A 548 -12.52 -61.17 5.08
N HIS A 549 -13.29 -61.75 6.00
CA HIS A 549 -13.37 -61.33 7.38
C HIS A 549 -12.67 -62.38 8.24
N ILE A 550 -11.66 -61.95 9.00
CA ILE A 550 -10.87 -62.83 9.87
C ILE A 550 -10.95 -62.31 11.29
N THR A 551 -11.27 -63.19 12.24
CA THR A 551 -11.22 -62.88 13.67
C THR A 551 -10.22 -63.79 14.36
N GLN A 552 -9.23 -63.18 15.03
CA GLN A 552 -8.17 -63.85 15.76
C GLN A 552 -8.05 -63.21 17.15
N GLY A 553 -8.46 -63.94 18.19
CA GLY A 553 -8.59 -63.39 19.55
C GLY A 553 -9.58 -62.21 19.59
N GLN A 554 -9.12 -61.03 20.01
CA GLN A 554 -9.89 -59.77 19.99
C GLN A 554 -9.72 -58.97 18.68
N ASN A 555 -8.81 -59.39 17.81
CA ASN A 555 -8.51 -58.67 16.58
C ASN A 555 -9.40 -59.13 15.44
N THR A 556 -9.84 -58.16 14.65
CA THR A 556 -10.66 -58.40 13.46
C THR A 556 -10.02 -57.71 12.26
N TYR A 557 -9.81 -58.48 11.19
CA TYR A 557 -9.21 -58.01 9.96
C TYR A 557 -10.23 -58.13 8.82
N ARG A 558 -10.26 -57.12 7.96
CA ARG A 558 -11.07 -57.10 6.75
C ARG A 558 -10.21 -56.78 5.56
N THR A 559 -10.29 -57.61 4.55
CA THR A 559 -9.60 -57.38 3.28
C THR A 559 -10.46 -57.89 2.13
N ARG A 560 -10.06 -57.59 0.90
CA ARG A 560 -10.77 -58.02 -0.31
C ARG A 560 -9.92 -59.03 -1.07
N ILE A 561 -10.58 -60.00 -1.70
CA ILE A 561 -9.98 -60.87 -2.69
C ILE A 561 -10.79 -60.84 -3.98
N THR A 562 -10.10 -60.80 -5.10
CA THR A 562 -10.69 -60.95 -6.43
C THR A 562 -10.52 -62.40 -6.88
N ILE A 563 -11.60 -63.02 -7.32
CA ILE A 563 -11.60 -64.37 -7.90
C ILE A 563 -11.88 -64.28 -9.39
N GLU A 564 -11.06 -64.94 -10.19
CA GLU A 564 -11.17 -65.02 -11.66
C GLU A 564 -11.31 -66.50 -12.08
N GLU A 565 -11.87 -66.76 -13.27
CA GLU A 565 -12.12 -68.12 -13.80
C GLU A 565 -10.85 -68.96 -14.03
#